data_AF-A0A9R0Y6H9-F1
#
_entry.id   AF-A0A9R0Y6H9-F1
#
_cell.length_a   1.000
_cell.length_b   1.000
_cell.length_c   1.000
_cell.angle_alpha   90.00
_cell.angle_beta   90.00
_cell.angle_gamma   90.00
#
_symmetry.space_group_name_H-M   'P 1'
#
loop_
_entity.id
_entity.type
_entity.pdbx_description
1 polymer ?
#
loop_
_entity_poly.entity_id
_entity_poly.type
_entity_poly.pdbx_seq_one_letter_code
_entity_poly.pdbx_strand_id
1 'polypeptide(L)'
;MGESEYRCWEELLPDALGLVFRNLPLQEVLTVVPRVCKSWGRVVAGPYCWQEIDIEEWSQQRHSRPDHLVRMLDLLLRRSSGACRRICVSGLPCDPLFSFIGDQ
;
A
#
# COMPACT_ATOMS: atom_id res chain seq x y z
N MET A 1 29.23 27.18 -13.46
CA MET A 1 27.77 27.14 -13.39
C MET A 1 27.44 25.67 -13.14
N GLY A 2 27.22 25.29 -11.87
CA GLY A 2 27.00 23.89 -11.53
C GLY A 2 25.68 23.45 -12.15
N GLU A 3 25.74 22.53 -13.10
CA GLU A 3 24.55 21.80 -13.52
C GLU A 3 24.02 21.14 -12.25
N SER A 4 22.89 21.62 -11.74
CA SER A 4 22.09 20.84 -10.82
C SER A 4 21.73 19.59 -11.60
N GLU A 5 22.48 18.52 -11.41
CA GLU A 5 22.16 17.19 -11.92
C GLU A 5 20.76 16.87 -11.38
N TYR A 6 19.74 17.18 -12.17
CA TYR A 6 18.36 16.87 -11.83
C TYR A 6 18.26 15.36 -11.84
N ARG A 7 18.44 14.75 -10.66
CA ARG A 7 18.32 13.30 -10.48
C ARG A 7 16.89 12.91 -10.84
N CYS A 8 16.75 12.19 -11.95
CA CYS A 8 15.44 11.75 -12.41
C CYS A 8 14.97 10.60 -11.53
N TRP A 9 13.89 10.82 -10.77
CA TRP A 9 13.29 9.79 -9.93
C TRP A 9 12.86 8.55 -10.73
N GLU A 10 12.60 8.68 -12.03
CA GLU A 10 12.21 7.56 -12.89
C GLU A 10 13.34 6.57 -13.19
N GLU A 11 14.60 6.98 -13.01
CA GLU A 11 15.79 6.15 -13.25
C GLU A 11 16.18 5.32 -12.02
N LEU A 12 15.57 5.59 -10.87
CA LEU A 12 15.79 4.80 -9.66
C LEU A 12 15.25 3.39 -9.82
N LEU A 13 15.91 2.45 -9.13
CA LEU A 13 15.47 1.07 -9.10
C LEU A 13 14.05 0.98 -8.50
N PRO A 14 13.18 0.11 -9.04
CA PRO A 14 11.79 -0.02 -8.57
C PRO A 14 11.65 -0.34 -7.08
N ASP A 15 12.59 -1.10 -6.53
CA ASP A 15 12.63 -1.45 -5.10
C ASP A 15 12.94 -0.21 -4.23
N ALA A 16 13.92 0.60 -4.61
CA ALA A 16 14.26 1.84 -3.93
C ALA A 16 13.09 2.83 -3.96
N LEU A 17 12.42 3.01 -5.10
CA LEU A 17 11.21 3.83 -5.18
C LEU A 17 10.07 3.29 -4.32
N GLY A 18 9.86 1.97 -4.32
CA GLY A 18 8.86 1.33 -3.45
C GLY A 18 9.13 1.59 -1.96
N LEU A 19 10.40 1.54 -1.55
CA LEU A 19 10.83 1.85 -0.18
C LEU A 19 10.66 3.33 0.19
N VAL A 20 10.61 4.25 -0.78
CA VAL A 20 10.26 5.65 -0.53
C VAL A 20 8.74 5.78 -0.40
N PHE A 21 7.98 5.21 -1.34
CA PHE A 21 6.52 5.33 -1.38
C PHE A 21 5.83 4.75 -0.15
N ARG A 22 6.39 3.71 0.49
CA ARG A 22 5.84 3.17 1.76
C ARG A 22 5.85 4.16 2.92
N ASN A 23 6.62 5.25 2.84
CA ASN A 23 6.61 6.30 3.86
C ASN A 23 5.53 7.36 3.61
N LEU A 24 4.76 7.23 2.51
CA LEU A 24 3.61 8.06 2.23
C LEU A 24 2.35 7.42 2.81
N PRO A 25 1.31 8.21 3.14
CA PRO A 25 0.02 7.67 3.54
C PRO A 25 -0.52 6.70 2.48
N LEU A 26 -1.12 5.59 2.91
CA LEU A 26 -1.63 4.56 2.00
C LEU A 26 -2.59 5.13 0.95
N GLN A 27 -3.38 6.14 1.33
CA GLN A 27 -4.26 6.87 0.41
C GLN A 27 -3.50 7.51 -0.75
N GLU A 28 -2.35 8.14 -0.49
CA GLU A 28 -1.52 8.77 -1.52
C GLU A 28 -0.87 7.71 -2.42
N VAL A 29 -0.39 6.61 -1.84
CA VAL A 29 0.14 5.47 -2.60
C VAL A 29 -0.92 4.91 -3.56
N LEU A 30 -2.18 4.86 -3.15
CA LEU A 30 -3.27 4.36 -4.00
C LEU A 30 -3.75 5.36 -5.06
N THR A 31 -3.73 6.65 -4.77
CA THR A 31 -4.46 7.65 -5.58
C THR A 31 -3.56 8.64 -6.31
N VAL A 32 -2.44 9.06 -5.72
CA VAL A 32 -1.57 10.12 -6.22
C VAL A 32 -0.35 9.54 -6.92
N VAL A 33 0.43 8.70 -6.22
CA VAL A 33 1.71 8.15 -6.70
C VAL A 33 1.58 7.46 -8.07
N PRO A 34 0.56 6.62 -8.36
CA PRO A 34 0.43 5.95 -9.65
C PRO A 34 0.14 6.90 -10.82
N ARG A 35 -0.28 8.14 -10.53
CA ARG A 35 -0.67 9.15 -11.52
C ARG A 35 0.46 10.10 -11.89
N VAL A 36 1.59 10.08 -11.18
CA VAL A 36 2.75 10.95 -11.44
C VAL A 36 3.34 10.64 -12.82
N CYS A 37 3.70 9.39 -13.06
CA CYS A 37 4.17 8.91 -14.36
C CYS A 37 3.97 7.40 -14.49
N LYS A 38 4.19 6.87 -15.71
CA LYS A 38 4.05 5.43 -15.99
C LYS A 38 5.01 4.58 -15.16
N SER A 39 6.23 5.06 -14.89
CA SER A 39 7.22 4.33 -14.10
C SER A 39 6.74 4.14 -12.65
N TRP A 40 6.26 5.22 -12.03
CA TRP A 40 5.73 5.18 -10.66
C TRP A 40 4.49 4.30 -10.55
N GLY A 41 3.59 4.35 -11.54
CA GLY A 41 2.45 3.44 -11.62
C GLY A 41 2.86 1.96 -11.64
N ARG A 42 3.95 1.60 -12.34
CA ARG A 42 4.47 0.22 -12.35
C ARG A 42 5.08 -0.18 -11.01
N VAL A 43 5.83 0.72 -10.36
CA VAL A 43 6.38 0.45 -9.02
C VAL A 43 5.26 0.19 -8.03
N VAL A 44 4.23 1.02 -8.05
CA VAL A 44 3.07 0.88 -7.18
C VAL A 44 2.23 -0.36 -7.54
N ALA A 45 2.27 -0.87 -8.77
CA ALA A 45 1.68 -2.17 -9.10
C ALA A 45 2.55 -3.37 -8.68
N GLY A 46 3.83 -3.13 -8.35
CA GLY A 46 4.77 -4.14 -7.90
C GLY A 46 4.70 -4.44 -6.40
N PRO A 47 5.42 -5.47 -5.93
CA PRO A 47 5.27 -6.01 -4.58
C PRO A 47 5.80 -5.11 -3.47
N TYR A 48 6.74 -4.21 -3.78
CA TYR A 48 7.48 -3.44 -2.78
C TYR A 48 6.62 -2.44 -2.00
N CYS A 49 5.57 -1.89 -2.62
CA CYS A 49 4.65 -0.97 -1.95
C CYS A 49 3.61 -1.65 -1.04
N TRP A 50 3.45 -2.98 -1.13
CA TRP A 50 2.37 -3.72 -0.47
C TRP A 50 2.86 -4.70 0.59
N GLN A 51 4.14 -4.64 0.96
CA GLN A 51 4.68 -5.49 2.02
C GLN A 51 4.09 -5.17 3.38
N GLU A 52 3.72 -3.92 3.60
CA GLU A 52 3.10 -3.45 4.83
C GLU A 52 1.86 -2.63 4.47
N ILE A 53 0.71 -3.06 4.98
CA ILE A 53 -0.58 -2.42 4.72
C ILE A 53 -1.09 -1.87 6.05
N ASP A 54 -1.12 -0.56 6.17
CA ASP A 54 -1.66 0.13 7.34
C ASP A 54 -2.98 0.82 6.97
N ILE A 55 -4.07 0.36 7.57
CA ILE A 55 -5.41 0.94 7.44
C ILE A 55 -5.97 1.39 8.79
N GLU A 56 -5.09 1.60 9.78
CA GLU A 56 -5.50 1.95 11.14
C GLU A 56 -6.27 3.28 11.15
N GLU A 57 -5.76 4.31 10.48
CA GLU A 57 -6.45 5.60 10.35
C GLU A 57 -7.86 5.45 9.77
N TRP A 58 -8.02 4.58 8.76
CA TRP A 58 -9.32 4.33 8.16
C TRP A 58 -10.23 3.55 9.09
N SER A 59 -9.70 2.62 9.87
CA SER A 59 -10.49 1.85 10.83
C SER A 59 -11.00 2.68 12.01
N GLN A 60 -10.29 3.74 12.39
CA GLN A 60 -10.66 4.64 13.49
C GLN A 60 -11.68 5.71 13.08
N GLN A 61 -11.95 5.89 11.78
CA GLN A 61 -12.95 6.86 11.32
C GLN A 61 -14.35 6.48 11.81
N ARG A 62 -15.10 7.48 12.29
CA ARG A 62 -16.43 7.31 12.90
C ARG A 62 -17.48 6.63 12.01
N HIS A 63 -17.26 6.62 10.69
CA HIS A 63 -18.17 6.04 9.70
C HIS A 63 -17.69 4.69 9.15
N SER A 64 -16.59 4.14 9.67
CA SER A 64 -16.02 2.90 9.19
C SER A 64 -16.83 1.71 9.67
N ARG A 65 -17.54 1.10 8.71
CA ARG A 65 -18.27 -0.14 8.94
C ARG A 65 -17.30 -1.33 8.84
N PRO A 66 -17.36 -2.31 9.75
CA PRO A 66 -16.51 -3.50 9.70
C PRO A 66 -16.53 -4.20 8.32
N ASP A 67 -17.71 -4.35 7.71
CA ASP A 67 -17.85 -4.98 6.39
C ASP A 67 -17.10 -4.23 5.27
N HIS A 68 -17.00 -2.89 5.39
CA HIS A 68 -16.28 -2.07 4.42
C HIS A 68 -14.78 -2.26 4.59
N LEU A 69 -14.31 -2.33 5.85
CA LEU A 69 -12.91 -2.60 6.18
C LEU A 69 -12.48 -3.98 5.68
N VAL A 70 -13.30 -5.01 5.89
CA VAL A 70 -13.02 -6.38 5.40
C VAL A 70 -12.90 -6.40 3.88
N ARG A 71 -13.84 -5.79 3.14
CA ARG A 71 -13.77 -5.74 1.67
C ARG A 71 -12.56 -4.97 1.16
N MET A 72 -12.23 -3.87 1.80
CA MET A 72 -11.06 -3.07 1.46
C MET A 72 -9.78 -3.87 1.72
N LEU A 73 -9.71 -4.58 2.84
CA LEU A 73 -8.58 -5.44 3.18
C LEU A 73 -8.38 -6.56 2.15
N ASP A 74 -9.45 -7.24 1.73
CA ASP A 74 -9.40 -8.27 0.67
C ASP A 74 -8.84 -7.70 -0.65
N LEU A 75 -9.29 -6.50 -1.05
CA LEU A 75 -8.78 -5.85 -2.26
C LEU A 75 -7.29 -5.51 -2.15
N LEU A 76 -6.85 -4.98 -1.00
CA LEU A 76 -5.45 -4.63 -0.76
C LEU A 76 -4.55 -5.88 -0.71
N LEU A 77 -5.05 -6.98 -0.13
CA LEU A 77 -4.30 -8.23 -0.05
C LEU A 77 -4.19 -8.93 -1.40
N ARG A 78 -5.26 -8.96 -2.20
CA ARG A 78 -5.19 -9.42 -3.59
C ARG A 78 -4.18 -8.60 -4.38
N ARG A 79 -4.19 -7.27 -4.19
CA ARG A 79 -3.25 -6.35 -4.82
C ARG A 79 -1.81 -6.57 -4.38
N SER A 80 -1.58 -7.03 -3.16
CA SER A 80 -0.24 -7.35 -2.66
C SER A 80 0.40 -8.56 -3.36
N SER A 81 -0.39 -9.39 -4.06
CA SER A 81 0.10 -10.57 -4.79
C SER A 81 0.98 -11.51 -3.94
N GLY A 82 0.65 -11.67 -2.65
CA GLY A 82 1.39 -12.51 -1.70
C GLY A 82 2.67 -11.87 -1.13
N ALA A 83 2.93 -10.59 -1.45
CA ALA A 83 4.07 -9.86 -0.88
C ALA A 83 3.79 -9.27 0.50
N CYS A 84 2.53 -9.24 0.94
CA CYS A 84 2.15 -8.67 2.24
C CYS A 84 2.72 -9.48 3.40
N ARG A 85 3.39 -8.79 4.33
CA ARG A 85 4.03 -9.35 5.52
C ARG A 85 3.44 -8.81 6.81
N ARG A 86 2.86 -7.60 6.77
CA ARG A 86 2.29 -6.93 7.94
C ARG A 86 1.02 -6.18 7.56
N ILE A 87 0.01 -6.31 8.40
CA ILE A 87 -1.26 -5.59 8.29
C ILE A 87 -1.54 -4.93 9.64
N CYS A 88 -1.82 -3.63 9.63
CA CYS A 88 -2.26 -2.89 10.81
C CYS A 88 -3.72 -2.46 10.60
N VAL A 89 -4.61 -2.94 11.47
CA VAL A 89 -6.05 -2.65 11.41
C VAL A 89 -6.67 -2.79 12.80
N SER A 90 -7.57 -1.88 13.15
CA SER A 90 -8.32 -1.91 14.41
C SER A 90 -9.81 -2.19 14.16
N GLY A 91 -10.53 -2.68 15.18
CA GLY A 91 -12.01 -2.78 15.14
C GLY A 91 -12.60 -3.83 14.20
N LEU A 92 -11.81 -4.76 13.66
CA LEU A 92 -12.34 -5.90 12.92
C LEU A 92 -12.88 -6.99 13.87
N PRO A 93 -14.05 -7.60 13.56
CA PRO A 93 -14.47 -8.82 14.25
C PRO A 93 -13.41 -9.92 14.01
N CYS A 94 -13.07 -10.67 15.06
CA CYS A 94 -11.93 -11.57 15.05
C CYS A 94 -12.07 -12.76 14.07
N ASP A 95 -13.28 -13.22 13.76
CA ASP A 95 -13.48 -14.49 13.05
C ASP A 95 -13.06 -14.50 11.56
N PRO A 96 -13.34 -13.48 10.72
CA PRO A 96 -12.94 -13.51 9.30
C PRO A 96 -11.45 -13.28 9.05
N LEU A 97 -10.74 -12.71 10.02
CA LEU A 97 -9.32 -12.35 9.91
C LEU A 97 -8.44 -13.61 9.97
N PHE A 98 -8.80 -14.58 10.81
CA PHE A 98 -8.04 -15.82 10.96
C PHE A 98 -8.22 -16.77 9.77
N SER A 99 -9.41 -16.83 9.17
CA SER A 99 -9.59 -17.61 7.93
C SER A 99 -8.74 -17.07 6.78
N PHE A 100 -8.49 -15.75 6.74
CA PHE A 100 -7.68 -15.14 5.69
C PHE A 100 -6.18 -15.39 5.86
N ILE A 101 -5.70 -15.43 7.12
CA ILE A 101 -4.28 -15.64 7.44
C ILE A 101 -3.92 -17.14 7.39
N GLY A 102 -4.87 -18.03 7.67
CA GLY A 102 -4.65 -19.48 7.75
C GLY A 102 -4.55 -20.23 6.42
N ASP A 103 -5.01 -19.63 5.31
CA ASP A 103 -5.11 -20.28 3.99
C ASP A 103 -4.01 -19.84 2.98
N GLN A 104 -2.90 -19.27 3.46
CA GLN A 104 -1.71 -18.92 2.65
C GLN A 104 -0.70 -20.06 2.55
#